data_AF-A0AAV3JCA9-F1
#
_entry.id   AF-A0AAV3JCA9-F1
#
_cell.length_a   1.000
_cell.length_b   1.000
_cell.length_c   1.000
_cell.angle_alpha   90.00
_cell.angle_beta   90.00
_cell.angle_gamma   90.00
#
_symmetry.space_group_name_H-M   'P 1'
#
loop_
_entity.id
_entity.type
_entity.pdbx_description
1 polymer ?
#
loop_
_entity_poly.entity_id
_entity_poly.type
_entity_poly.pdbx_seq_one_letter_code
_entity_poly.pdbx_strand_id
1 'polypeptide(L)'
;MSFLSVLFCGITFQVKIWLWALKAGGRKRTLVLMEGLLCFSIILGALLLYNVFPIFFIYVSLMIVGSWVIPFFTSYIPHDPFQEDLLKQTRLFRGRIASFIAMEHLYHLEHHLYPTVPHHNWPKLAKLLDPYFERKEIKSIRFLF
;
A
#
# COMPACT_ATOMS: atom_id res chain seq x y z
N MET A 1 -12.14 0.62 8.51
CA MET A 1 -11.88 -0.82 8.80
C MET A 1 -11.21 -0.90 10.16
N SER A 2 -11.57 -1.88 11.00
CA SER A 2 -10.85 -2.09 12.27
C SER A 2 -9.47 -2.73 12.02
N PHE A 3 -8.60 -2.67 13.02
CA PHE A 3 -7.25 -3.26 12.98
C PHE A 3 -7.26 -4.74 12.60
N LEU A 4 -8.07 -5.55 13.30
CA LEU A 4 -8.18 -6.99 13.03
C LEU A 4 -8.72 -7.26 11.62
N SER A 5 -9.72 -6.49 11.17
CA SER A 5 -10.28 -6.65 9.84
C SER A 5 -9.25 -6.42 8.74
N VAL A 6 -8.31 -5.48 8.93
CA VAL A 6 -7.26 -5.20 7.94
C VAL A 6 -6.23 -6.33 7.86
N LEU A 7 -5.83 -6.92 8.99
CA LEU A 7 -4.89 -8.04 9.01
C LEU A 7 -5.45 -9.25 8.25
N PHE A 8 -6.72 -9.59 8.47
CA PHE A 8 -7.38 -10.67 7.73
C PHE A 8 -7.74 -10.28 6.29
N CYS A 9 -7.96 -8.99 6.01
CA CYS A 9 -8.20 -8.51 4.66
C CYS A 9 -7.02 -8.86 3.74
N GLY A 10 -5.79 -8.70 4.23
CA GLY A 10 -4.55 -9.01 3.53
C GLY A 10 -4.53 -10.36 2.81
N ILE A 11 -4.96 -11.42 3.51
CA ILE A 11 -5.00 -12.80 2.99
C ILE A 11 -5.87 -12.91 1.73
N THR A 12 -6.99 -12.18 1.72
CA THR A 12 -7.98 -12.23 0.62
C THR A 12 -7.82 -11.09 -0.39
N PHE A 13 -6.97 -10.11 -0.12
CA PHE A 13 -6.91 -8.84 -0.83
C PHE A 13 -6.60 -9.03 -2.32
N GLN A 14 -5.56 -9.82 -2.64
CA GLN A 14 -5.12 -10.05 -4.03
C GLN A 14 -6.20 -10.76 -4.87
N VAL A 15 -6.88 -11.74 -4.28
CA VAL A 15 -7.98 -12.45 -4.97
C VAL A 15 -9.17 -11.51 -5.18
N LYS A 16 -9.52 -10.71 -4.17
CA LYS A 16 -10.64 -9.75 -4.25
C LYS A 16 -10.40 -8.69 -5.32
N ILE A 17 -9.21 -8.09 -5.39
CA ILE A 17 -8.90 -7.06 -6.38
C ILE A 17 -8.86 -7.64 -7.80
N TRP A 18 -8.32 -8.85 -7.98
CA TRP A 18 -8.31 -9.53 -9.28
C TRP A 18 -9.72 -9.89 -9.76
N LEU A 19 -10.56 -10.46 -8.88
CA LEU A 19 -11.96 -10.75 -9.20
C LEU A 19 -12.76 -9.48 -9.49
N TRP A 20 -12.51 -8.41 -8.73
CA TRP A 20 -13.11 -7.11 -8.99
C TRP A 20 -12.71 -6.57 -10.37
N ALA A 21 -11.42 -6.63 -10.72
CA ALA A 21 -10.93 -6.19 -12.03
C ALA A 21 -11.52 -7.02 -13.20
N LEU A 22 -11.71 -8.32 -13.01
CA LEU A 22 -12.38 -9.17 -14.00
C LEU A 22 -13.86 -8.83 -14.16
N LYS A 23 -14.56 -8.50 -13.07
CA LYS A 23 -15.98 -8.12 -13.07
C LYS A 23 -16.22 -6.73 -13.65
N ALA A 24 -15.33 -5.77 -13.36
CA ALA A 24 -15.43 -4.40 -13.87
C ALA A 24 -15.44 -4.35 -15.41
N GLY A 25 -14.87 -5.37 -16.06
CA GLY A 25 -14.83 -5.46 -17.52
C GLY A 25 -13.98 -4.35 -18.17
N GLY A 26 -13.98 -4.30 -19.49
CA GLY A 26 -13.29 -3.24 -20.25
C GLY A 26 -12.10 -3.71 -21.08
N ARG A 27 -11.46 -2.73 -21.75
CA ARG A 27 -10.45 -2.96 -22.81
C ARG A 27 -9.24 -3.79 -22.34
N LYS A 28 -8.97 -3.83 -21.04
CA LYS A 28 -7.80 -4.54 -20.45
C LYS A 28 -8.14 -5.91 -19.85
N ARG A 29 -9.36 -6.43 -20.01
CA ARG A 29 -9.75 -7.72 -19.39
C ARG A 29 -8.83 -8.89 -19.78
N THR A 30 -8.41 -8.94 -21.05
CA THR A 30 -7.46 -9.97 -21.52
C THR A 30 -6.13 -9.89 -20.79
N LEU A 31 -5.62 -8.68 -20.52
CA LEU A 31 -4.38 -8.49 -19.76
C LEU A 31 -4.52 -9.00 -18.33
N VAL A 32 -5.63 -8.68 -17.65
CA VAL A 32 -5.90 -9.17 -16.28
C VAL A 32 -5.97 -10.71 -16.23
N LEU A 33 -6.55 -11.34 -17.26
CA LEU A 33 -6.57 -12.79 -17.39
C LEU A 33 -5.17 -13.37 -17.65
N MET A 34 -4.38 -12.74 -18.54
CA MET A 34 -3.00 -13.14 -18.82
C MET A 34 -2.11 -13.03 -17.58
N GLU A 35 -2.21 -11.94 -16.83
CA GLU A 35 -1.51 -11.74 -15.56
C GLU A 35 -1.90 -12.81 -14.54
N GLY A 36 -3.19 -13.10 -14.40
CA GLY A 36 -3.68 -14.17 -13.53
C GLY A 36 -3.16 -15.54 -13.92
N LEU A 37 -3.18 -15.87 -15.22
CA LEU A 37 -2.64 -17.13 -15.74
C LEU A 37 -1.12 -17.24 -15.53
N LEU A 38 -0.38 -16.15 -15.70
CA LEU A 38 1.05 -16.10 -15.45
C LEU A 38 1.36 -16.37 -13.96
N CYS A 39 0.68 -15.67 -13.05
CA CYS A 39 0.82 -15.90 -11.61
C CYS A 39 0.50 -17.35 -11.24
N PHE A 40 -0.60 -17.91 -11.77
CA PHE A 40 -0.96 -19.30 -11.55
C PHE A 40 0.12 -20.26 -12.08
N SER A 41 0.65 -20.01 -13.27
CA SER A 41 1.70 -20.84 -13.89
C SER A 41 3.00 -20.81 -13.08
N ILE A 42 3.37 -19.66 -12.50
CA ILE A 42 4.54 -19.53 -11.61
C ILE A 42 4.34 -20.35 -10.34
N ILE A 43 3.16 -20.25 -9.70
CA ILE A 43 2.84 -21.00 -8.48
C ILE A 43 2.84 -22.51 -8.78
N LEU A 44 2.20 -22.93 -9.87
CA LEU A 44 2.16 -24.32 -10.29
C LEU A 44 3.56 -24.85 -10.62
N GLY A 45 4.36 -24.08 -11.35
CA GLY A 45 5.75 -24.43 -11.65
C GLY A 45 6.59 -24.61 -10.38
N ALA A 46 6.43 -23.72 -9.39
CA ALA A 46 7.12 -23.83 -8.11
C ALA A 46 6.71 -25.08 -7.32
N LEU A 47 5.44 -25.50 -7.41
CA LEU A 47 4.94 -26.74 -6.80
C LEU A 47 5.48 -27.99 -7.51
N LEU A 48 5.40 -28.03 -8.84
CA LEU A 48 5.86 -29.18 -9.64
C LEU A 48 7.37 -29.41 -9.49
N LEU A 49 8.14 -28.34 -9.37
CA LEU A 49 9.60 -28.40 -9.22
C LEU A 49 10.05 -28.57 -7.76
N TYR A 50 9.14 -28.68 -6.78
CA TYR A 50 9.49 -28.65 -5.36
C TYR A 50 10.57 -29.67 -4.95
N ASN A 51 10.46 -30.91 -5.45
CA ASN A 51 11.41 -31.98 -5.10
C ASN A 51 12.82 -31.78 -5.69
N VAL A 52 12.97 -30.89 -6.67
CA VAL A 52 14.25 -30.61 -7.34
C VAL A 52 14.78 -29.23 -6.92
N PHE A 53 13.91 -28.22 -6.90
CA PHE A 53 14.21 -26.82 -6.61
C PHE A 53 13.23 -26.25 -5.57
N PRO A 54 13.31 -26.67 -4.29
CA PRO A 54 12.40 -26.22 -3.24
C PRO A 54 12.47 -24.70 -3.01
N ILE A 55 13.59 -24.06 -3.38
CA ILE A 55 13.78 -22.61 -3.25
C ILE A 55 12.73 -21.79 -4.00
N PHE A 56 12.21 -22.26 -5.14
CA PHE A 56 11.16 -21.55 -5.87
C PHE A 56 9.84 -21.54 -5.10
N PHE A 57 9.48 -22.65 -4.47
CA PHE A 57 8.31 -22.73 -3.62
C PHE A 57 8.42 -21.82 -2.39
N ILE A 58 9.59 -21.81 -1.75
CA ILE A 58 9.85 -20.93 -0.60
C ILE A 58 9.72 -19.47 -1.02
N TYR A 59 10.36 -19.08 -2.13
CA TYR A 59 10.30 -17.70 -2.63
C TYR A 59 8.87 -17.27 -2.98
N VAL A 60 8.12 -18.09 -3.72
CA VAL A 60 6.72 -17.79 -4.08
C VAL A 60 5.86 -17.67 -2.83
N SER A 61 6.06 -18.55 -1.84
CA SER A 61 5.35 -18.51 -0.57
C SER A 61 5.65 -17.21 0.21
N LEU A 62 6.92 -16.78 0.25
CA LEU A 62 7.32 -15.51 0.86
C LEU A 62 6.69 -14.31 0.15
N MET A 63 6.59 -14.32 -1.18
CA MET A 63 5.93 -13.26 -1.93
C MET A 63 4.43 -13.21 -1.65
N ILE A 64 3.75 -14.36 -1.57
CA ILE A 64 2.32 -14.43 -1.25
C ILE A 64 2.07 -13.89 0.17
N VAL A 65 2.80 -14.41 1.17
CA VAL A 65 2.64 -13.98 2.57
C VAL A 65 3.03 -12.51 2.74
N GLY A 66 4.12 -12.07 2.10
CA GLY A 66 4.54 -10.66 2.09
C GLY A 66 3.48 -9.74 1.50
N SER A 67 2.67 -10.20 0.54
CA SER A 67 1.57 -9.40 -0.02
C SER A 67 0.43 -9.14 0.98
N TRP A 68 0.29 -9.95 2.03
CA TRP A 68 -0.81 -9.81 2.99
C TRP A 68 -0.70 -8.55 3.84
N VAL A 69 0.50 -8.00 4.01
CA VAL A 69 0.67 -6.76 4.77
C VAL A 69 0.34 -5.50 3.96
N ILE A 70 0.09 -5.61 2.65
CA ILE A 70 -0.15 -4.46 1.78
C ILE A 70 -1.30 -3.57 2.29
N PRO A 71 -2.53 -4.07 2.54
CA PRO A 71 -3.63 -3.21 3.00
C PRO A 71 -3.34 -2.54 4.35
N PHE A 72 -2.51 -3.18 5.17
CA PHE A 72 -2.09 -2.60 6.44
C PHE A 72 -1.18 -1.39 6.21
N PHE A 73 -0.10 -1.55 5.44
CA PHE A 73 0.87 -0.48 5.21
C PHE A 73 0.37 0.63 4.30
N THR A 74 -0.41 0.32 3.26
CA THR A 74 -0.79 1.29 2.24
C THR A 74 -2.15 1.94 2.46
N SER A 75 -3.01 1.33 3.28
CA SER A 75 -4.35 1.86 3.54
C SER A 75 -4.55 2.16 5.03
N TYR A 76 -4.33 1.18 5.92
CA TYR A 76 -4.65 1.36 7.33
C TYR A 76 -3.68 2.29 8.07
N ILE A 77 -2.37 2.19 7.84
CA ILE A 77 -1.38 3.09 8.48
C ILE A 77 -1.56 4.55 8.02
N PRO A 78 -1.68 4.87 6.72
CA PRO A 78 -1.77 6.26 6.30
C PRO A 78 -3.13 6.90 6.50
N HIS A 79 -4.20 6.13 6.72
CA HIS A 79 -5.56 6.68 6.82
C HIS A 79 -6.26 6.37 8.14
N ASP A 80 -7.02 7.33 8.63
CA ASP A 80 -8.02 7.13 9.67
C ASP A 80 -9.39 6.82 9.05
N PRO A 81 -9.88 5.58 9.15
CA PRO A 81 -11.14 5.19 8.52
C PRO A 81 -12.39 5.73 9.24
N PHE A 82 -12.25 6.35 10.41
CA PHE A 82 -13.35 6.91 11.19
C PHE A 82 -13.45 8.43 11.07
N GLN A 83 -12.53 9.04 10.32
CA GLN A 83 -12.52 10.48 10.11
C GLN A 83 -13.30 10.85 8.85
N GLU A 84 -14.26 11.77 9.00
CA GLU A 84 -15.12 12.24 7.91
C GLU A 84 -14.53 13.44 7.17
N ASP A 85 -13.71 14.24 7.86
CA ASP A 85 -12.97 15.34 7.22
C ASP A 85 -11.87 14.76 6.32
N LEU A 86 -12.03 14.95 5.00
CA LEU A 86 -11.09 14.49 3.97
C LEU A 86 -9.64 14.86 4.27
N LEU A 87 -9.40 16.05 4.82
CA LEU A 87 -8.07 16.54 5.12
C LEU A 87 -7.46 15.83 6.34
N LYS A 88 -8.29 15.37 7.27
CA LYS A 88 -7.88 14.64 8.47
C LYS A 88 -7.93 13.12 8.28
N GLN A 89 -8.61 12.65 7.23
CA GLN A 89 -8.72 11.23 6.88
C GLN A 89 -7.35 10.64 6.53
N THR A 90 -6.45 11.44 5.95
CA THR A 90 -5.07 11.04 5.73
C THR A 90 -4.19 11.59 6.86
N ARG A 91 -3.45 10.71 7.51
CA ARG A 91 -2.56 11.05 8.62
C ARG A 91 -1.35 11.82 8.10
N LEU A 92 -1.01 12.85 8.83
CA LEU A 92 0.18 13.66 8.60
C LEU A 92 1.37 13.02 9.30
N PHE A 93 2.36 12.51 8.57
CA PHE A 93 3.59 11.98 9.16
C PHE A 93 4.73 12.98 9.10
N ARG A 94 5.50 13.06 10.19
CA ARG A 94 6.74 13.83 10.28
C ARG A 94 7.80 13.00 11.00
N GLY A 95 9.07 13.35 10.79
CA GLY A 95 10.21 12.69 11.43
C GLY A 95 11.20 12.12 10.43
N ARG A 96 12.50 12.31 10.70
CA ARG A 96 13.58 11.87 9.81
C ARG A 96 13.71 10.35 9.74
N ILE A 97 13.52 9.67 10.87
CA ILE A 97 13.62 8.21 10.94
C ILE A 97 12.48 7.56 10.18
N ALA A 98 11.23 7.96 10.43
CA ALA A 98 10.08 7.47 9.68
C ALA A 98 10.21 7.78 8.18
N SER A 99 10.67 8.99 7.83
CA SER A 99 10.94 9.34 6.43
C SER A 99 12.01 8.44 5.83
N PHE A 100 13.10 8.14 6.54
CA PHE A 100 14.17 7.29 6.02
C PHE A 100 13.72 5.84 5.85
N ILE A 101 13.12 5.24 6.89
CA ILE A 101 12.65 3.84 6.87
C ILE A 101 11.60 3.63 5.78
N ALA A 102 10.67 4.57 5.65
CA ALA A 102 9.62 4.48 4.64
C ALA A 102 10.02 5.07 3.28
N MET A 103 11.30 5.45 3.10
CA MET A 103 11.78 6.09 1.87
C MET A 103 10.85 7.22 1.40
N GLU A 104 10.48 8.10 2.33
CA GLU A 104 9.60 9.26 2.16
C GLU A 104 8.15 8.93 1.75
N HIS A 105 7.74 7.66 1.70
CA HIS A 105 6.38 7.27 1.31
C HIS A 105 5.30 7.63 2.35
N LEU A 106 5.70 8.04 3.56
CA LEU A 106 4.79 8.49 4.61
C LEU A 106 4.31 9.94 4.44
N TYR A 107 4.85 10.72 3.50
CA TYR A 107 4.27 12.01 3.07
C TYR A 107 2.98 11.80 2.24
N HIS A 108 2.08 10.98 2.76
CA HIS A 108 0.91 10.51 2.04
C HIS A 108 -0.15 11.60 1.90
N LEU A 109 -0.29 12.48 2.90
CA LEU A 109 -1.21 13.62 2.80
C LEU A 109 -0.76 14.59 1.69
N GLU A 110 0.54 14.84 1.58
CA GLU A 110 1.12 15.63 0.51
C GLU A 110 0.86 15.01 -0.86
N HIS A 111 1.02 13.69 -0.98
CA HIS A 111 0.70 12.95 -2.20
C HIS A 111 -0.77 13.09 -2.60
N HIS A 112 -1.71 12.97 -1.65
CA HIS A 112 -3.14 13.13 -1.94
C HIS A 112 -3.50 14.57 -2.37
N LEU A 113 -2.88 15.58 -1.77
CA LEU A 113 -3.13 16.98 -2.11
C LEU A 113 -2.46 17.42 -3.42
N TYR A 114 -1.26 16.90 -3.70
CA TYR A 114 -0.44 17.27 -4.84
C TYR A 114 0.15 16.02 -5.53
N PRO A 115 -0.66 15.17 -6.18
CA PRO A 115 -0.23 13.90 -6.73
C PRO A 115 0.78 14.02 -7.88
N THR A 116 0.89 15.21 -8.48
CA THR A 116 1.84 15.50 -9.57
C THR A 116 3.24 15.85 -9.07
N VAL A 117 3.42 16.09 -7.76
CA VAL A 117 4.74 16.40 -7.18
C VAL A 117 5.52 15.10 -6.99
N PRO A 118 6.72 14.96 -7.57
CA PRO A 118 7.56 13.77 -7.38
C PRO A 118 7.94 13.53 -5.92
N HIS A 119 8.04 12.25 -5.52
CA HIS A 119 8.22 11.87 -4.12
C HIS A 119 9.45 12.50 -3.44
N HIS A 120 10.57 12.62 -4.15
CA HIS A 120 11.80 13.26 -3.64
C HIS A 120 11.63 14.75 -3.27
N ASN A 121 10.53 15.39 -3.72
CA ASN A 121 10.19 16.77 -3.38
C ASN A 121 9.15 16.87 -2.26
N TRP A 122 8.59 15.75 -1.77
CA TRP A 122 7.61 15.78 -0.70
C TRP A 122 8.13 16.37 0.61
N PRO A 123 9.38 16.15 1.05
CA PRO A 123 9.90 16.84 2.23
C PRO A 123 9.93 18.36 2.07
N LYS A 124 10.16 18.87 0.86
CA LYS A 124 10.14 20.30 0.55
C LYS A 124 8.69 20.82 0.53
N LEU A 125 7.78 20.08 -0.09
CA LEU A 125 6.36 20.40 -0.12
C LEU A 125 5.75 20.42 1.29
N ALA A 126 6.08 19.43 2.11
CA ALA A 126 5.68 19.32 3.51
C ALA A 126 5.99 20.61 4.29
N LYS A 127 7.21 21.12 4.18
CA LYS A 127 7.61 22.38 4.84
C LYS A 127 6.79 23.60 4.40
N LEU A 128 6.34 23.62 3.14
CA LEU A 128 5.49 24.70 2.62
C LEU A 128 4.04 24.57 3.10
N LEU A 129 3.57 23.34 3.31
CA LEU A 129 2.20 23.04 3.75
C LEU A 129 2.04 23.02 5.27
N ASP A 130 3.12 22.82 6.03
CA ASP A 130 3.10 22.76 7.50
C ASP A 130 2.33 23.94 8.13
N PRO A 131 2.56 25.22 7.75
CA PRO A 131 1.78 26.33 8.31
C PRO A 131 0.28 26.25 8.01
N TYR A 132 -0.11 25.67 6.86
CA TYR A 132 -1.52 25.44 6.52
C TYR A 132 -2.12 24.31 7.37
N PHE A 133 -1.38 23.21 7.56
CA PHE A 133 -1.81 22.10 8.40
C PHE A 133 -1.97 22.49 9.86
N GLU A 134 -1.08 23.33 10.38
CA GLU A 134 -1.17 23.90 11.73
C GLU A 134 -2.45 24.73 11.91
N ARG A 135 -2.77 25.63 10.95
CA ARG A 135 -4.02 26.42 10.97
C ARG A 135 -5.28 25.56 10.89
N LYS A 136 -5.19 24.37 10.30
CA LYS A 136 -6.29 23.39 10.20
C LYS A 136 -6.29 22.39 11.35
N GLU A 137 -5.42 22.58 12.34
CA GLU A 137 -5.29 21.73 13.53
C GLU A 137 -5.08 20.24 13.20
N ILE A 138 -4.35 19.96 12.11
CA ILE A 138 -4.02 18.60 11.73
C ILE A 138 -2.89 18.09 12.61
N LYS A 139 -3.15 17.01 13.36
CA LYS A 139 -2.16 16.40 14.22
C LYS A 139 -1.14 15.61 13.40
N SER A 140 0.13 15.99 13.51
CA SER A 140 1.23 15.20 12.96
C SER A 140 1.58 14.02 13.86
N ILE A 141 1.71 12.83 13.28
CA ILE A 141 2.36 11.68 13.91
C ILE A 141 3.86 11.83 13.73
N ARG A 142 4.58 11.94 14.84
CA ARG A 142 6.03 12.15 14.85
C ARG A 142 6.73 10.92 15.41
N PHE A 143 7.58 10.31 14.59
CA PHE A 143 8.50 9.27 15.05
C PHE A 143 9.90 9.90 15.15
N LEU A 144 10.21 10.41 16.35
CA LEU A 144 11.43 11.15 16.72
C LEU A 144 11.69 12.42 15.85
N PHE A 145 11.47 13.58 16.49
CA PHE A 145 11.52 14.98 16.03
C PHE A 145 10.61 15.38 14.86
#